data_AF-A0A7S2ABB9-F1
#
_entry.id   AF-A0A7S2ABB9-F1
#
_cell.length_a   1.000
_cell.length_b   1.000
_cell.length_c   1.000
_cell.angle_alpha   90.00
_cell.angle_beta   90.00
_cell.angle_gamma   90.00
#
_symmetry.space_group_name_H-M   'P 1'
#
loop_
_entity.id
_entity.type
_entity.pdbx_description
1 polymer ?
#
loop_
_entity_poly.entity_id
_entity_poly.type
_entity_poly.pdbx_seq_one_letter_code
_entity_poly.pdbx_strand_id
1 'polypeptide(L)'
;ERERELSVHVVGASFGSELWGDRTDGEDPCDAYAEALGELAREGDLGIVRVVFVGPDCPEKDLNEKRTVDIGSGGGGGKGAKCKIVIESRRSNYDASLFAKGDNGGVLPKPDAVVFFNPGFTCPDYDWTEALASVPPGVPFLITTNTEMEGLADCRYLSGGGYLKRLPPSVAE
;
A
#
# COMPACT_ATOMS: atom_id res chain seq x y z
N GLU A 1 18.00 -15.35 13.18
CA GLU A 1 17.69 -14.81 11.83
C GLU A 1 16.79 -13.61 11.96
N ARG A 2 16.84 -12.69 10.99
CA ARG A 2 15.88 -11.58 10.92
C ARG A 2 14.58 -12.13 10.32
N GLU A 3 13.45 -11.85 10.94
CA GLU A 3 12.13 -12.22 10.39
C GLU A 3 11.98 -11.61 8.99
N ARG A 4 11.45 -12.41 8.04
CA ARG A 4 11.15 -11.94 6.68
C ARG A 4 9.96 -10.99 6.75
N GLU A 5 10.15 -9.77 6.25
CA GLU A 5 9.15 -8.71 6.23
C GLU A 5 8.81 -8.38 4.78
N LEU A 6 7.51 -8.19 4.52
CA LEU A 6 6.98 -7.58 3.31
C LEU A 6 6.37 -6.23 3.69
N SER A 7 6.81 -5.14 3.06
CA SER A 7 6.28 -3.79 3.26
C SER A 7 5.63 -3.26 1.99
N VAL A 8 4.32 -3.00 2.05
CA VAL A 8 3.54 -2.42 0.95
C VAL A 8 3.08 -1.03 1.34
N HIS A 9 3.35 -0.03 0.49
CA HIS A 9 2.82 1.32 0.68
C HIS A 9 1.62 1.53 -0.24
N VAL A 10 0.49 1.94 0.32
CA VAL A 10 -0.72 2.29 -0.41
C VAL A 10 -0.83 3.81 -0.44
N VAL A 11 -0.68 4.40 -1.62
CA VAL A 11 -0.68 5.84 -1.87
C VAL A 11 -2.04 6.26 -2.43
N GLY A 12 -2.58 7.39 -1.96
CA GLY A 12 -3.92 7.84 -2.32
C GLY A 12 -5.00 7.40 -1.33
N ALA A 13 -4.58 6.89 -0.17
CA ALA A 13 -5.50 6.51 0.90
C ALA A 13 -6.17 7.75 1.51
N SER A 14 -7.45 7.64 1.85
CA SER A 14 -8.20 8.69 2.53
C SER A 14 -9.13 8.10 3.58
N PHE A 15 -9.51 8.90 4.58
CA PHE A 15 -10.45 8.47 5.62
C PHE A 15 -11.82 8.06 5.05
N GLY A 16 -12.29 8.75 4.00
CA GLY A 16 -13.60 8.50 3.40
C GLY A 16 -13.62 7.41 2.33
N SER A 17 -12.48 7.10 1.72
CA SER A 17 -12.36 6.07 0.67
C SER A 17 -11.99 4.70 1.22
N GLU A 18 -11.29 4.68 2.37
CA GLU A 18 -10.89 3.45 3.03
C GLU A 18 -11.92 3.01 4.09
N LEU A 19 -11.83 1.75 4.51
CA LEU A 19 -12.73 1.15 5.51
C LEU A 19 -12.59 1.77 6.93
N TRP A 20 -11.79 2.82 7.11
CA TRP A 20 -11.50 3.51 8.38
C TRP A 20 -12.60 4.49 8.84
N GLY A 21 -13.56 4.82 7.97
CA GLY A 21 -14.64 5.76 8.25
C GLY A 21 -15.58 5.33 9.39
N ASP A 22 -16.59 6.17 9.71
CA ASP A 22 -17.64 5.87 10.68
C ASP A 22 -18.48 4.65 10.23
N ARG A 23 -17.98 3.45 10.52
CA ARG A 23 -18.68 2.20 10.28
C ARG A 23 -19.74 2.01 11.36
N THR A 24 -20.98 1.80 10.93
CA THR A 24 -22.13 1.56 11.82
C THR A 24 -22.38 0.09 12.10
N ASP A 25 -21.67 -0.82 11.41
CA ASP A 25 -21.82 -2.27 11.49
C ASP A 25 -20.92 -2.94 12.54
N GLY A 26 -19.98 -2.19 13.13
CA GLY A 26 -19.13 -2.65 14.22
C GLY A 26 -18.00 -3.61 13.81
N GLU A 27 -17.76 -3.79 12.52
CA GLU A 27 -16.64 -4.59 12.02
C GLU A 27 -15.35 -3.78 11.98
N ASP A 28 -14.26 -4.35 12.52
CA ASP A 28 -12.94 -3.72 12.48
C ASP A 28 -12.29 -3.98 11.10
N PRO A 29 -12.05 -2.93 10.30
CA PRO A 29 -11.38 -3.06 9.00
C PRO A 29 -9.99 -3.71 9.09
N CYS A 30 -9.29 -3.57 10.22
CA CYS A 30 -7.99 -4.21 10.42
C CYS A 30 -8.08 -5.73 10.40
N ASP A 31 -9.20 -6.30 10.87
CA ASP A 31 -9.40 -7.74 10.89
C ASP A 31 -9.64 -8.28 9.48
N ALA A 32 -10.39 -7.57 8.66
CA ALA A 32 -10.58 -7.90 7.24
C ALA A 32 -9.26 -7.86 6.47
N TYR A 33 -8.43 -6.84 6.70
CA TYR A 33 -7.08 -6.77 6.13
C TYR A 33 -6.19 -7.91 6.64
N ALA A 34 -6.24 -8.23 7.93
CA ALA A 34 -5.44 -9.32 8.49
C ALA A 34 -5.84 -10.69 7.93
N GLU A 35 -7.14 -10.93 7.73
CA GLU A 35 -7.65 -12.14 7.09
C GLU A 35 -7.17 -12.25 5.64
N ALA A 36 -7.36 -11.19 4.85
CA ALA A 36 -6.95 -11.15 3.44
C ALA A 36 -5.43 -11.35 3.25
N LEU A 37 -4.62 -10.80 4.16
CA LEU A 37 -3.15 -10.91 4.10
C LEU A 37 -2.63 -12.23 4.70
N GLY A 38 -3.47 -13.00 5.41
CA GLY A 38 -3.07 -14.24 6.06
C GLY A 38 -2.65 -15.34 5.09
N GLU A 39 -3.28 -15.41 3.91
CA GLU A 39 -2.89 -16.33 2.84
C GLU A 39 -1.52 -15.96 2.26
N LEU A 40 -1.32 -14.68 1.92
CA LEU A 40 -0.05 -14.15 1.44
C LEU A 40 1.09 -14.42 2.44
N ALA A 41 0.84 -14.18 3.73
CA ALA A 41 1.82 -14.42 4.79
C ALA A 41 2.23 -15.91 4.87
N ARG A 42 1.29 -16.82 4.66
CA ARG A 42 1.52 -18.27 4.66
C ARG A 42 2.29 -18.73 3.43
N GLU A 43 1.88 -18.30 2.24
CA GLU A 43 2.54 -18.66 0.98
C GLU A 43 3.96 -18.10 0.89
N GLY A 44 4.16 -16.89 1.41
CA GLY A 44 5.45 -16.22 1.39
C GLY A 44 6.42 -16.65 2.49
N ASP A 45 5.97 -17.44 3.48
CA ASP A 45 6.69 -17.73 4.74
C ASP A 45 7.20 -16.43 5.38
N LEU A 46 6.28 -15.49 5.62
CA LEU A 46 6.56 -14.14 6.11
C LEU A 46 6.34 -14.07 7.62
N GLY A 47 7.30 -13.50 8.33
CA GLY A 47 7.14 -13.18 9.76
C GLY A 47 6.37 -11.88 9.98
N ILE A 48 6.46 -10.95 9.04
CA ILE A 48 5.77 -9.65 9.10
C ILE A 48 5.21 -9.29 7.72
N VAL A 49 3.95 -8.85 7.67
CA VAL A 49 3.39 -8.12 6.54
C VAL A 49 2.98 -6.74 7.04
N ARG A 50 3.56 -5.70 6.46
CA ARG A 50 3.26 -4.30 6.79
C ARG A 50 2.56 -3.64 5.61
N VAL A 51 1.42 -3.02 5.89
CA VAL A 51 0.70 -2.16 4.94
C VAL A 51 0.66 -0.76 5.51
N VAL A 52 1.18 0.20 4.75
CA VAL A 52 1.22 1.61 5.15
C VAL A 52 0.36 2.42 4.18
N PHE A 53 -0.75 2.94 4.67
CA PHE A 53 -1.63 3.86 3.94
C PHE A 53 -1.07 5.27 4.05
N VAL A 54 -0.89 5.95 2.92
CA VAL A 54 -0.36 7.31 2.85
C VAL A 54 -1.28 8.19 2.01
N GLY A 55 -1.68 9.32 2.57
CA GLY A 55 -2.42 10.34 1.85
C GLY A 55 -2.71 11.57 2.71
N PRO A 56 -2.97 12.73 2.09
CA PRO A 56 -3.24 13.98 2.82
C PRO A 56 -4.52 13.92 3.66
N ASP A 57 -5.44 13.02 3.28
CA ASP A 57 -6.75 12.84 3.89
C ASP A 57 -6.84 11.55 4.72
N CYS A 58 -5.70 10.90 5.02
CA CYS A 58 -5.67 9.84 6.05
C CYS A 58 -6.13 10.38 7.43
N PRO A 59 -6.53 9.48 8.37
CA PRO A 59 -6.96 9.88 9.70
C PRO A 59 -5.99 10.85 10.39
N GLU A 60 -6.51 11.81 11.17
CA GLU A 60 -5.67 12.84 11.82
C GLU A 60 -4.65 12.26 12.82
N LYS A 61 -4.99 11.12 13.40
CA LYS A 61 -4.08 10.32 14.22
C LYS A 61 -3.61 9.14 13.38
N ASP A 62 -2.30 9.02 13.19
CA ASP A 62 -1.68 7.88 12.54
C ASP A 62 -2.18 6.57 13.16
N LEU A 63 -2.70 5.67 12.33
CA LEU A 63 -3.01 4.30 12.71
C LEU A 63 -1.69 3.52 12.86
N ASN A 64 -1.64 2.62 13.84
CA ASN A 64 -0.52 1.70 14.05
C ASN A 64 -1.05 0.40 14.65
N GLU A 65 -1.97 -0.20 13.92
CA GLU A 65 -2.68 -1.40 14.33
C GLU A 65 -1.85 -2.64 14.04
N LYS A 66 -1.91 -3.60 14.96
CA LYS A 66 -1.16 -4.86 14.86
C LYS A 66 -2.11 -6.01 15.09
N ARG A 67 -2.11 -6.96 14.16
CA ARG A 67 -2.82 -8.22 14.26
C ARG A 67 -1.81 -9.36 14.15
N THR A 68 -2.10 -10.49 14.79
CA THR A 68 -1.28 -11.69 14.67
C THR A 68 -2.13 -12.77 14.05
N VAL A 69 -1.67 -13.33 12.95
CA VAL A 69 -2.35 -14.41 12.24
C VAL A 69 -1.51 -15.68 12.36
N ASP A 70 -2.18 -16.80 12.63
CA ASP A 70 -1.52 -18.10 12.65
C ASP A 70 -1.37 -18.57 11.20
N ILE A 71 -0.13 -18.63 10.73
CA ILE A 71 0.23 -19.07 9.37
C ILE A 71 0.64 -20.55 9.34
N GLY A 72 0.20 -21.31 10.35
CA GLY A 72 0.67 -22.66 10.68
C GLY A 72 0.97 -23.56 9.48
N SER A 73 1.96 -24.44 9.64
CA SER A 73 2.22 -25.52 8.69
C SER A 73 1.01 -26.45 8.64
N GLY A 74 0.42 -26.62 7.45
CA GLY A 74 -0.73 -27.49 7.25
C GLY A 74 -0.49 -28.89 7.84
N GLY A 75 -1.23 -29.22 8.90
CA GLY A 75 -1.28 -30.56 9.49
C GLY A 75 -0.25 -30.82 10.61
N GLY A 76 -0.72 -30.75 11.86
CA GLY A 76 -0.13 -31.49 12.99
C GLY A 76 0.50 -30.65 14.10
N GLY A 77 -0.27 -30.42 15.18
CA GLY A 77 0.14 -30.38 16.60
C GLY A 77 1.29 -29.47 17.10
N GLY A 78 2.07 -28.83 16.24
CA GLY A 78 3.15 -27.91 16.61
C GLY A 78 2.64 -26.50 16.90
N LYS A 79 3.37 -25.72 17.69
CA LYS A 79 3.17 -24.26 17.78
C LYS A 79 3.28 -23.70 16.36
N GLY A 80 2.14 -23.36 15.76
CA GLY A 80 2.10 -22.85 14.40
C GLY A 80 2.99 -21.61 14.25
N ALA A 81 3.66 -21.50 13.10
CA ALA A 81 4.32 -20.26 12.71
C ALA A 81 3.30 -19.12 12.75
N LYS A 82 3.75 -17.94 13.17
CA LYS A 82 2.89 -16.74 13.30
C LYS A 82 3.43 -15.64 12.41
N CYS A 83 2.53 -14.91 11.79
CA CYS A 83 2.84 -13.68 11.09
C CYS A 83 2.23 -12.50 11.84
N LYS A 84 2.98 -11.40 11.96
CA LYS A 84 2.45 -10.12 12.41
C LYS A 84 2.00 -9.31 11.19
N ILE A 85 0.71 -8.99 11.14
CA ILE A 85 0.16 -8.01 10.22
C ILE A 85 0.22 -6.65 10.91
N VAL A 86 0.85 -5.67 10.26
CA VAL A 86 0.95 -4.30 10.74
C VAL A 86 0.24 -3.39 9.75
N ILE A 87 -0.72 -2.61 10.22
CA ILE A 87 -1.48 -1.66 9.41
C ILE A 87 -1.23 -0.27 9.96
N GLU A 88 -0.61 0.57 9.14
CA GLU A 88 -0.27 1.94 9.49
C GLU A 88 -0.99 2.92 8.58
N SER A 89 -1.31 4.10 9.10
CA SER A 89 -1.67 5.25 8.26
C SER A 89 -0.74 6.41 8.54
N ARG A 90 -0.51 7.21 7.50
CA ARG A 90 0.26 8.45 7.55
C ARG A 90 -0.51 9.55 6.85
N ARG A 91 -0.93 10.56 7.62
CA ARG A 91 -1.50 11.77 7.05
C ARG A 91 -0.40 12.66 6.49
N SER A 92 0.02 12.36 5.27
CA SER A 92 1.13 13.03 4.61
C SER A 92 1.06 12.86 3.09
N ASN A 93 1.85 13.65 2.38
CA ASN A 93 2.11 13.42 0.98
C ASN A 93 3.16 12.31 0.84
N TYR A 94 3.04 11.49 -0.20
CA TYR A 94 4.07 10.53 -0.53
C TYR A 94 5.19 11.24 -1.27
N ASP A 95 6.13 11.85 -0.55
CA ASP A 95 7.23 12.61 -1.15
C ASP A 95 8.57 12.31 -0.46
N ALA A 96 9.66 12.93 -0.93
CA ALA A 96 10.99 12.72 -0.38
C ALA A 96 11.09 13.03 1.13
N SER A 97 10.24 13.92 1.66
CA SER A 97 10.25 14.28 3.08
C SER A 97 9.78 13.13 3.98
N LEU A 98 8.89 12.26 3.47
CA LEU A 98 8.39 11.09 4.18
C LEU A 98 9.49 10.04 4.44
N PHE A 99 10.53 10.05 3.61
CA PHE A 99 11.70 9.17 3.72
C PHE A 99 12.90 9.85 4.39
N ALA A 100 12.89 11.18 4.49
CA ALA A 100 13.89 11.92 5.23
C ALA A 100 13.66 11.74 6.74
N LYS A 101 14.74 11.68 7.53
CA LYS A 101 14.63 11.69 9.00
C LYS A 101 14.02 13.03 9.45
N GLY A 102 12.73 13.03 9.75
CA GLY A 102 12.04 14.15 10.39
C GLY A 102 11.94 13.99 11.91
N ASP A 103 11.85 15.12 12.62
CA ASP A 103 11.87 15.22 14.09
C ASP A 103 10.64 14.60 14.80
N ASN A 104 9.61 14.17 14.08
CA ASN A 104 8.31 13.77 14.65
C ASN A 104 7.85 12.33 14.35
N GLY A 105 8.78 11.39 14.15
CA GLY A 105 8.46 9.97 14.30
C GLY A 105 8.68 9.11 13.07
N GLY A 106 9.91 8.60 12.96
CA GLY A 106 10.28 7.44 12.17
C GLY A 106 10.38 7.70 10.66
N VAL A 107 11.54 7.37 10.08
CA VAL A 107 11.67 7.21 8.62
C VAL A 107 10.72 6.10 8.20
N LEU A 108 9.82 6.39 7.26
CA LEU A 108 8.96 5.34 6.70
C LEU A 108 9.86 4.25 6.09
N PRO A 109 9.67 2.97 6.45
CA PRO A 109 10.52 1.90 5.94
C PRO A 109 10.47 1.87 4.42
N LYS A 110 11.55 1.41 3.77
CA LYS A 110 11.54 1.24 2.32
C LYS A 110 10.45 0.22 1.94
N PRO A 111 9.57 0.51 0.98
CA PRO A 111 8.60 -0.46 0.49
C PRO A 111 9.27 -1.53 -0.38
N ASP A 112 8.70 -2.73 -0.34
CA ASP A 112 8.93 -3.79 -1.32
C ASP A 112 8.02 -3.62 -2.55
N ALA A 113 6.86 -3.00 -2.37
CA ALA A 113 5.95 -2.60 -3.45
C ALA A 113 5.16 -1.34 -3.07
N VAL A 114 4.75 -0.58 -4.08
CA VAL A 114 3.87 0.59 -3.92
C VAL A 114 2.57 0.36 -4.70
N VAL A 115 1.43 0.71 -4.11
CA VAL A 115 0.12 0.65 -4.76
C VAL A 115 -0.43 2.06 -4.81
N PHE A 116 -0.62 2.60 -6.00
CA PHE A 116 -1.34 3.85 -6.23
C PHE A 116 -2.82 3.54 -6.37
N PHE A 117 -3.61 3.96 -5.39
CA PHE A 117 -5.05 3.75 -5.37
C PHE A 117 -5.77 4.97 -5.94
N ASN A 118 -6.43 4.74 -7.07
CA ASN A 118 -7.14 5.70 -7.89
C ASN A 118 -6.37 7.03 -8.07
N PRO A 119 -5.13 7.00 -8.58
CA PRO A 119 -4.30 8.19 -8.64
C PRO A 119 -4.94 9.24 -9.55
N GLY A 120 -5.51 8.85 -10.69
CA GLY A 120 -6.04 9.79 -11.65
C GLY A 120 -4.96 10.78 -12.06
N PHE A 121 -3.84 10.29 -12.61
CA PHE A 121 -2.67 11.12 -12.95
C PHE A 121 -2.98 12.27 -13.92
N THR A 122 -4.11 12.16 -14.62
CA THR A 122 -4.62 13.17 -15.55
C THR A 122 -5.65 14.11 -14.94
N CYS A 123 -6.03 13.92 -13.67
CA CYS A 123 -6.96 14.77 -12.94
C CYS A 123 -6.21 16.00 -12.40
N PRO A 124 -6.63 17.23 -12.74
CA PRO A 124 -5.95 18.44 -12.25
C PRO A 124 -5.97 18.60 -10.72
N ASP A 125 -6.94 17.98 -10.05
CA ASP A 125 -7.08 18.01 -8.60
C ASP A 125 -6.08 17.07 -7.89
N TYR A 126 -5.42 16.18 -8.63
CA TYR A 126 -4.47 15.20 -8.11
C TYR A 126 -3.12 15.29 -8.83
N ASP A 127 -2.09 15.83 -8.17
CA ASP A 127 -0.72 15.79 -8.68
C ASP A 127 0.12 14.75 -7.93
N TRP A 128 0.38 13.62 -8.59
CA TRP A 128 1.18 12.52 -8.07
C TRP A 128 2.60 12.47 -8.62
N THR A 129 3.06 13.52 -9.31
CA THR A 129 4.38 13.54 -9.94
C THR A 129 5.50 13.29 -8.91
N GLU A 130 5.44 14.01 -7.78
CA GLU A 130 6.37 13.84 -6.65
C GLU A 130 6.27 12.43 -6.02
N ALA A 131 5.07 11.86 -5.95
CA ALA A 131 4.87 10.53 -5.42
C ALA A 131 5.47 9.44 -6.30
N LEU A 132 5.29 9.53 -7.62
CA LEU A 132 5.96 8.65 -8.57
C LEU A 132 7.49 8.81 -8.50
N ALA A 133 7.98 10.05 -8.41
CA ALA A 133 9.41 10.33 -8.29
C ALA A 133 10.03 9.82 -6.98
N SER A 134 9.23 9.70 -5.93
CA SER A 134 9.65 9.21 -4.61
C SER A 134 9.63 7.69 -4.48
N VAL A 135 9.08 6.95 -5.46
CA VAL A 135 9.18 5.48 -5.49
C VAL A 135 10.66 5.08 -5.64
N PRO A 136 11.23 4.28 -4.71
CA PRO A 136 12.65 3.95 -4.79
C PRO A 136 13.00 3.14 -6.06
N PRO A 137 14.18 3.35 -6.67
CA PRO A 137 14.61 2.57 -7.82
C PRO A 137 14.57 1.06 -7.56
N GLY A 138 13.99 0.31 -8.50
CA GLY A 138 13.85 -1.14 -8.42
C GLY A 138 12.65 -1.63 -7.59
N VAL A 139 11.88 -0.73 -6.97
CA VAL A 139 10.61 -1.08 -6.32
C VAL A 139 9.51 -1.12 -7.37
N PRO A 140 8.80 -2.25 -7.54
CA PRO A 140 7.62 -2.30 -8.40
C PRO A 140 6.50 -1.44 -7.81
N PHE A 141 5.71 -0.82 -8.68
CA PHE A 141 4.45 -0.21 -8.29
C PHE A 141 3.28 -0.77 -9.10
N LEU A 142 2.11 -0.77 -8.48
CA LEU A 142 0.83 -1.11 -9.08
C LEU A 142 -0.05 0.14 -9.09
N ILE A 143 -0.88 0.26 -10.11
CA ILE A 143 -1.93 1.28 -10.17
C ILE A 143 -3.25 0.55 -10.22
N THR A 144 -4.15 0.94 -9.33
CA THR A 144 -5.53 0.47 -9.31
C THR A 144 -6.43 1.68 -9.51
N THR A 145 -7.38 1.61 -10.42
CA THR A 145 -8.30 2.71 -10.70
C THR A 145 -9.71 2.16 -10.90
N ASN A 146 -10.72 3.02 -10.85
CA ASN A 146 -12.12 2.62 -10.81
C ASN A 146 -12.66 2.27 -12.19
N THR A 147 -12.11 2.87 -13.25
CA THR A 147 -12.64 2.74 -14.60
C THR A 147 -11.58 2.36 -15.62
N GLU A 148 -12.00 1.68 -16.68
CA GLU A 148 -11.15 1.39 -17.83
C GLU A 148 -10.58 2.67 -18.46
N MET A 149 -11.40 3.72 -18.54
CA MET A 149 -10.99 5.01 -19.11
C MET A 149 -9.89 5.69 -18.32
N GLU A 150 -9.98 5.67 -16.98
CA GLU A 150 -8.88 6.13 -16.12
C GLU A 150 -7.64 5.25 -16.32
N GLY A 151 -7.81 3.93 -16.44
CA GLY A 151 -6.69 3.03 -16.68
C GLY A 151 -5.96 3.32 -18.00
N LEU A 152 -6.68 3.63 -19.07
CA LEU A 152 -6.11 4.08 -20.34
C LEU A 152 -5.38 5.42 -20.19
N ALA A 153 -5.98 6.38 -19.47
CA ALA A 153 -5.39 7.68 -19.23
C ALA A 153 -4.09 7.60 -18.42
N ASP A 154 -4.09 6.82 -17.33
CA ASP A 154 -2.93 6.57 -16.49
C ASP A 154 -1.80 5.89 -17.27
N CYS A 155 -2.12 4.86 -18.08
CA CYS A 155 -1.13 4.21 -18.94
C CYS A 155 -0.49 5.21 -19.92
N ARG A 156 -1.29 6.07 -20.56
CA ARG A 156 -0.80 7.11 -21.47
C ARG A 156 0.08 8.14 -20.75
N TYR A 157 -0.34 8.59 -19.57
CA TYR A 157 0.45 9.51 -18.73
C TYR A 157 1.82 8.89 -18.39
N LEU A 158 1.83 7.66 -17.89
CA LEU A 158 3.07 6.97 -17.52
C LEU A 158 3.98 6.71 -18.72
N SER A 159 3.41 6.37 -19.89
CA SER A 159 4.18 6.21 -21.12
C SER A 159 4.77 7.54 -21.58
N GLY A 160 4.03 8.64 -21.49
CA GLY A 160 4.53 9.98 -21.81
C GLY A 160 5.65 10.45 -20.89
N GLY A 161 5.59 10.06 -19.60
CA GLY A 161 6.64 10.31 -18.61
C GLY A 161 7.83 9.35 -18.65
N GLY A 162 7.81 8.33 -19.52
CA GLY A 162 8.89 7.34 -19.64
C GLY A 162 8.94 6.30 -18.52
N TYR A 163 7.89 6.18 -17.71
CA TYR A 163 7.77 5.19 -16.63
C TYR A 163 7.45 3.79 -17.17
N LEU A 164 6.84 3.70 -18.36
CA LEU A 164 6.57 2.44 -19.06
C LEU A 164 7.51 2.26 -20.25
N LYS A 165 8.14 1.09 -20.35
CA LYS A 165 8.94 0.70 -21.51
C LYS A 165 8.10 0.48 -22.77
N ARG A 166 6.86 0.03 -22.59
CA ARG A 166 5.92 -0.29 -23.67
C ARG A 166 4.50 -0.22 -23.13
N LEU A 167 3.60 0.37 -23.91
CA LEU A 167 2.16 0.30 -23.66
C LEU A 167 1.62 -1.11 -24.01
N PRO A 168 0.65 -1.62 -23.26
CA PRO A 168 -0.10 -2.80 -23.68
C PRO A 168 -0.73 -2.54 -25.06
N PRO A 169 -0.80 -3.55 -25.96
CA PRO A 169 -1.38 -3.36 -27.30
C PRO A 169 -2.79 -2.75 -27.28
N SER A 170 -3.61 -3.12 -26.30
CA SER A 170 -4.97 -2.60 -26.12
C SER A 170 -5.04 -1.10 -25.79
N VAL A 171 -3.92 -0.46 -25.44
CA VAL A 171 -3.83 0.96 -25.08
C VAL A 171 -3.08 1.78 -26.14
N ALA A 172 -2.32 1.11 -27.00
CA ALA A 172 -1.41 1.73 -27.97
C ALA A 172 -2.10 2.20 -29.26
N GLU A 173 -3.38 1.91 -29.44
CA GLU A 173 -4.22 2.30 -30.59
C GLU A 173 -4.92 3.66 -30.40
#